data_AF-A0A520I3X7-F1
#
_entry.id   AF-A0A520I3X7-F1
#
_cell.length_a   1.000
_cell.length_b   1.000
_cell.length_c   1.000
_cell.angle_alpha   90.00
_cell.angle_beta   90.00
_cell.angle_gamma   90.00
#
_symmetry.space_group_name_H-M   'P 1'
#
loop_
_entity.id
_entity.type
_entity.pdbx_description
1 polymer ?
#
loop_
_entity_poly.entity_id
_entity_poly.type
_entity_poly.pdbx_seq_one_letter_code
_entity_poly.pdbx_strand_id
1 'polypeptide(L)'
;MKNYEIIFPNDWDELAELEIEQKGYCNQLKVKVGESIYSVFFVTMTRLLSDFEYGEKRGKTFWAETNTVVIADTTLPQIIACLDKLEDDIFDGNEKERSRRILRESPSMQEEKS
;
A
#
# COMPACT_ATOMS: atom_id res chain seq x y z
N MET A 1 -7.53 -12.17 -14.75
CA MET A 1 -6.20 -11.81 -14.20
C MET A 1 -6.04 -10.32 -14.43
N LYS A 2 -5.75 -9.56 -13.38
CA LYS A 2 -5.40 -8.14 -13.54
C LYS A 2 -4.09 -8.03 -14.32
N ASN A 3 -3.98 -6.98 -15.12
CA ASN A 3 -2.86 -6.83 -16.04
C ASN A 3 -1.74 -6.01 -15.38
N TYR A 4 -1.11 -6.59 -14.36
CA TYR A 4 0.05 -5.98 -13.68
C TYR A 4 1.30 -6.86 -13.78
N GLU A 5 2.45 -6.21 -13.71
CA GLU A 5 3.78 -6.84 -13.69
C GLU A 5 4.52 -6.34 -12.44
N ILE A 6 5.09 -7.25 -11.65
CA ILE A 6 5.97 -6.90 -10.53
C ILE A 6 7.40 -6.79 -11.07
N ILE A 7 8.00 -5.62 -10.89
CA ILE A 7 9.39 -5.35 -11.23
C ILE A 7 10.21 -5.49 -9.96
N PHE A 8 11.06 -6.52 -9.94
CA PHE A 8 11.99 -6.80 -8.86
C PHE A 8 13.29 -6.00 -9.05
N PRO A 9 13.97 -5.61 -7.96
CA PRO A 9 15.32 -5.05 -8.06
C PRO A 9 16.32 -6.11 -8.52
N ASN A 10 17.47 -5.68 -9.05
CA ASN A 10 18.47 -6.59 -9.63
C ASN A 10 19.07 -7.58 -8.63
N ASP A 11 19.05 -7.23 -7.34
CA ASP A 11 19.58 -7.98 -6.21
C ASP A 11 18.49 -8.73 -5.42
N TRP A 12 17.33 -8.98 -6.04
CA TRP A 12 16.28 -9.77 -5.41
C TRP A 12 16.66 -11.25 -5.31
N ASP A 13 16.89 -11.71 -4.08
CA ASP A 13 17.17 -13.09 -3.74
C ASP A 13 16.42 -13.55 -2.48
N GLU A 14 16.61 -14.80 -2.07
CA GLU A 14 15.96 -15.38 -0.89
C GLU A 14 16.30 -14.62 0.42
N LEU A 15 17.51 -14.03 0.49
CA LEU A 15 17.92 -13.26 1.66
C LEU A 15 17.18 -11.92 1.72
N ALA A 16 17.03 -11.25 0.58
CA ALA A 16 16.25 -10.02 0.46
C ALA A 16 14.79 -10.24 0.86
N GLU A 17 14.18 -11.35 0.44
CA GLU A 17 12.81 -11.73 0.83
C GLU A 17 12.69 -11.91 2.35
N LEU A 18 13.63 -12.64 2.96
CA LEU A 18 13.65 -12.86 4.41
C LEU A 18 13.83 -11.55 5.19
N GLU A 19 14.71 -10.67 4.72
CA GLU A 19 14.91 -9.37 5.35
C GLU A 19 13.65 -8.50 5.30
N ILE A 20 12.93 -8.51 4.19
CA ILE A 20 11.68 -7.76 4.00
C ILE A 20 10.60 -8.29 4.95
N GLU A 21 10.48 -9.60 5.08
CA GLU A 21 9.54 -10.23 6.02
C GLU A 21 9.86 -9.81 7.46
N GLN A 22 11.13 -9.86 7.87
CA GLN A 22 11.56 -9.50 9.22
C GLN A 22 11.42 -7.99 9.52
N LYS A 23 11.67 -7.12 8.53
CA LYS A 23 11.52 -5.66 8.67
C LYS A 23 10.05 -5.25 8.77
N GLY A 24 9.14 -6.03 8.18
CA GLY A 24 7.70 -5.75 8.19
C GLY A 24 7.29 -4.60 7.25
N TYR A 25 8.13 -4.25 6.27
CA TYR A 25 7.80 -3.35 5.16
C TYR A 25 8.57 -3.72 3.88
N CYS A 26 8.00 -3.42 2.72
CA CYS A 26 8.63 -3.54 1.40
C CYS A 26 8.43 -2.26 0.59
N ASN A 27 9.53 -1.63 0.20
CA ASN A 27 9.55 -0.41 -0.64
C ASN A 27 10.43 -0.55 -1.90
N GLN A 28 10.91 -1.75 -2.18
CA GLN A 28 11.86 -2.02 -3.26
C GLN A 28 11.17 -2.52 -4.54
N LEU A 29 9.98 -3.09 -4.42
CA LEU A 29 9.19 -3.57 -5.54
C LEU A 29 8.49 -2.41 -6.26
N LYS A 30 8.41 -2.50 -7.57
CA LYS A 30 7.56 -1.62 -8.39
C LYS A 30 6.48 -2.44 -9.07
N VAL A 31 5.32 -1.84 -9.23
CA VAL A 31 4.17 -2.46 -9.89
C VAL A 31 3.92 -1.70 -11.17
N LYS A 32 3.95 -2.39 -12.30
CA LYS A 32 3.63 -1.82 -13.61
C LYS A 32 2.22 -2.22 -14.00
N VAL A 33 1.41 -1.24 -14.37
CA VAL A 33 0.03 -1.42 -14.85
C VAL A 33 -0.09 -0.66 -16.17
N GLY A 34 -0.29 -1.38 -17.27
CA GLY A 34 -0.20 -0.80 -18.62
C GLY A 34 1.19 -0.20 -18.88
N GLU A 35 1.24 1.10 -19.18
CA GLU A 35 2.48 1.85 -19.42
C GLU A 35 3.01 2.56 -18.17
N SER A 36 2.26 2.55 -17.07
CA SER A 36 2.61 3.27 -15.84
C SER A 36 3.32 2.35 -14.84
N ILE A 37 4.31 2.92 -14.13
CA ILE A 37 5.08 2.21 -13.09
C ILE A 37 4.87 2.93 -11.77
N TYR A 38 4.45 2.19 -10.76
CA TYR A 38 4.15 2.66 -9.42
C TYR A 38 5.16 2.11 -8.43
N SER A 39 5.80 3.00 -7.67
CA SER A 39 6.46 2.61 -6.42
C SER A 39 5.38 2.43 -5.36
N VAL A 40 5.19 1.21 -4.88
CA VAL A 40 4.18 0.87 -3.88
C VAL A 40 4.88 0.58 -2.56
N PHE A 41 4.41 1.17 -1.48
CA PHE A 41 4.96 0.95 -0.15
C PHE A 41 4.07 -0.04 0.61
N PHE A 42 4.50 -1.30 0.70
CA PHE A 42 3.81 -2.31 1.50
C PHE A 42 4.31 -2.26 2.93
N VAL A 43 3.41 -2.25 3.90
CA VAL A 43 3.81 -2.17 5.31
C VAL A 43 2.83 -2.93 6.18
N THR A 44 3.35 -3.56 7.24
CA THR A 44 2.51 -4.21 8.26
C THR A 44 1.98 -3.20 9.28
N MET A 45 0.82 -3.48 9.87
CA MET A 45 0.28 -2.64 10.95
C MET A 45 1.24 -2.59 12.15
N THR A 46 1.86 -3.72 12.50
CA THR A 46 2.85 -3.81 13.58
C THR A 46 4.03 -2.87 13.36
N ARG A 47 4.52 -2.78 12.11
CA ARG A 47 5.60 -1.88 11.75
C ARG A 47 5.18 -0.42 11.85
N LEU A 48 4.00 -0.07 11.32
CA LEU A 48 3.45 1.29 11.43
C LEU A 48 3.28 1.74 12.88
N LEU A 49 2.74 0.87 13.74
CA LEU A 49 2.57 1.17 15.16
C LEU A 49 3.93 1.40 15.84
N SER A 50 4.92 0.54 15.55
CA SER A 50 6.28 0.70 16.10
C SER A 50 6.92 2.03 15.68
N ASP A 51 6.77 2.40 14.41
CA ASP A 51 7.30 3.66 13.87
C ASP A 51 6.58 4.88 14.47
N PHE A 52 5.26 4.77 14.68
CA PHE A 52 4.45 5.79 15.35
C PHE A 52 4.89 6.00 16.80
N GLU A 53 4.93 4.94 17.60
CA GLU A 53 5.34 5.02 19.02
C GLU A 53 6.76 5.57 19.18
N TYR A 54 7.67 5.17 18.29
CA TYR A 54 9.04 5.68 18.29
C TYR A 54 9.11 7.17 17.95
N GLY A 55 8.36 7.59 16.92
CA GLY A 55 8.32 8.98 16.49
C GLY A 55 7.64 9.90 17.51
N GLU A 56 6.54 9.46 18.12
CA GLU A 56 5.81 10.19 19.15
C GLU A 56 6.72 10.50 20.35
N LYS A 57 7.45 9.48 20.86
CA LYS A 57 8.45 9.64 21.94
C LYS A 57 9.55 10.65 21.62
N ARG A 58 9.75 10.97 20.33
CA ARG A 58 10.76 11.91 19.84
C ARG A 58 10.18 13.22 19.31
N GLY A 59 8.88 13.45 19.48
CA GLY A 59 8.20 14.65 18.98
C GLY A 59 8.22 14.78 17.46
N LYS A 60 8.28 13.66 16.73
CA LYS A 60 8.24 13.67 15.25
C LYS A 60 6.82 13.87 14.73
N THR A 61 6.71 14.57 13.61
CA THR A 61 5.49 14.63 12.80
C THR A 61 5.48 13.49 11.77
N PHE A 62 4.31 12.98 11.44
CA PHE A 62 4.13 11.87 10.49
C PHE A 62 3.46 12.35 9.22
N TRP A 63 3.97 11.85 8.09
CA TRP A 63 3.37 12.02 6.77
C TRP A 63 3.14 10.63 6.19
N ALA A 64 2.00 10.45 5.52
CA ALA A 64 1.74 9.20 4.83
C ALA A 64 2.57 9.15 3.54
N GLU A 65 3.28 8.05 3.32
CA GLU A 65 3.94 7.79 2.05
C GLU A 65 2.88 7.55 0.96
N THR A 66 3.11 8.08 -0.25
CA THR A 66 2.21 7.85 -1.38
C THR A 66 2.16 6.37 -1.75
N ASN A 67 1.02 5.88 -2.23
CA ASN A 67 0.84 4.48 -2.62
C ASN A 67 1.18 3.49 -1.49
N THR A 68 0.90 3.86 -0.25
CA THR A 68 1.03 2.95 0.89
C THR A 68 -0.12 1.95 0.91
N VAL A 69 0.22 0.67 1.06
CA VAL A 69 -0.74 -0.42 1.24
C VAL A 69 -0.41 -1.16 2.52
N VAL A 70 -1.38 -1.21 3.43
CA VAL A 70 -1.23 -1.93 4.69
C VAL A 70 -1.65 -3.39 4.50
N ILE A 71 -0.74 -4.31 4.79
CA ILE A 71 -0.93 -5.77 4.63
C ILE A 71 -0.62 -6.52 5.92
N ALA A 72 -1.08 -7.77 6.03
CA ALA A 72 -0.90 -8.56 7.25
C ALA A 72 0.56 -8.97 7.48
N ASP A 73 1.25 -9.37 6.40
CA ASP A 73 2.66 -9.77 6.38
C ASP A 73 3.27 -9.27 5.06
N THR A 74 4.59 -9.13 5.01
CA THR A 74 5.33 -8.65 3.84
C THR A 74 5.94 -9.76 3.01
N THR A 75 5.35 -10.96 3.05
CA THR A 75 5.77 -12.07 2.19
C THR A 75 5.34 -11.82 0.75
N LEU A 76 6.13 -12.34 -0.21
CA LEU A 76 5.79 -12.20 -1.63
C LEU A 76 4.39 -12.77 -1.98
N PRO A 77 3.98 -13.97 -1.47
CA PRO A 77 2.63 -14.47 -1.70
C PRO A 77 1.52 -13.51 -1.23
N GLN A 78 1.70 -12.86 -0.09
CA GLN A 78 0.71 -11.93 0.44
C GLN A 78 0.67 -10.61 -0.33
N ILE A 79 1.83 -10.13 -0.77
CA ILE A 79 1.92 -8.97 -1.67
C ILE A 79 1.16 -9.26 -2.97
N ILE A 80 1.39 -10.42 -3.59
CA ILE A 80 0.67 -10.85 -4.80
C ILE A 80 -0.83 -10.95 -4.53
N ALA A 81 -1.23 -11.63 -3.45
CA ALA A 81 -2.63 -11.76 -3.08
C ALA A 81 -3.31 -10.41 -2.79
N CYS A 82 -2.55 -9.42 -2.31
CA CYS A 82 -3.02 -8.05 -2.15
C CYS A 82 -3.22 -7.37 -3.50
N LEU A 83 -2.22 -7.42 -4.39
CA LEU A 83 -2.28 -6.84 -5.74
C LEU A 83 -3.44 -7.43 -6.56
N ASP A 84 -3.68 -8.73 -6.45
CA ASP A 84 -4.82 -9.40 -7.09
C ASP A 84 -6.17 -8.85 -6.64
N LYS A 85 -6.26 -8.34 -5.40
CA LYS A 85 -7.47 -7.73 -4.83
C LYS A 85 -7.59 -6.23 -5.14
N LEU A 86 -6.49 -5.50 -5.31
CA LEU A 86 -6.52 -4.05 -5.59
C LEU A 86 -7.16 -3.78 -6.96
N GLU A 87 -8.34 -3.15 -7.00
CA GLU A 87 -9.00 -2.77 -8.26
C GLU A 87 -8.10 -1.92 -9.15
N ASP A 88 -8.24 -2.01 -10.47
CA ASP A 88 -7.41 -1.27 -11.43
C ASP A 88 -7.49 0.26 -11.17
N ASP A 89 -8.65 0.73 -10.70
CA ASP A 89 -8.93 2.11 -10.29
C ASP A 89 -8.02 2.61 -9.13
N ILE A 90 -7.31 1.71 -8.45
CA ILE A 90 -6.36 2.07 -7.39
C ILE A 90 -5.04 2.60 -7.97
N PHE A 91 -4.70 2.21 -9.18
CA PHE A 91 -3.52 2.69 -9.89
C PHE A 91 -3.86 3.82 -10.85
N ASP A 92 -5.11 3.93 -11.29
CA ASP A 92 -5.54 5.04 -12.14
C ASP A 92 -5.37 6.37 -11.40
N GLY A 93 -4.45 7.20 -11.89
CA GLY A 93 -4.07 8.50 -11.32
C GLY A 93 -5.17 9.57 -11.34
N ASN A 94 -6.42 9.19 -11.57
CA ASN A 94 -7.55 10.10 -11.60
C ASN A 94 -8.08 10.34 -10.16
N GLU A 95 -7.30 11.07 -9.36
CA GLU A 95 -7.64 11.44 -7.97
C GLU A 95 -9.07 11.98 -7.84
N LYS A 96 -9.54 12.77 -8.83
CA LYS A 96 -10.89 13.35 -8.83
C LYS A 96 -12.00 12.30 -8.88
N GLU A 97 -11.78 11.19 -9.56
CA GLU A 97 -12.77 10.13 -9.73
C GLU A 97 -12.78 9.22 -8.49
N ARG A 98 -11.60 8.97 -7.90
CA ARG A 98 -11.45 8.26 -6.61
C ARG A 98 -12.08 9.00 -5.45
N SER A 99 -11.82 10.31 -5.29
CA SER A 99 -12.46 11.10 -4.22
C SER A 99 -13.99 11.10 -4.35
N ARG A 100 -14.53 11.10 -5.59
CA ARG A 100 -15.97 11.03 -5.82
C ARG A 100 -16.57 9.66 -5.48
N ARG A 101 -15.84 8.56 -5.69
CA ARG A 101 -16.33 7.22 -5.36
C ARG A 101 -16.31 6.95 -3.85
N ILE A 102 -15.23 7.31 -3.15
CA ILE A 102 -15.13 7.20 -1.68
C ILE A 102 -16.25 7.99 -0.98
N LEU A 103 -16.58 9.18 -1.48
CA LEU A 103 -17.68 10.00 -0.97
C LEU A 103 -19.08 9.41 -1.26
N ARG A 104 -19.23 8.57 -2.29
CA ARG A 104 -20.50 7.91 -2.63
C ARG A 104 -20.72 6.61 -1.86
N GLU A 105 -19.64 5.93 -1.49
CA GLU A 105 -19.68 4.63 -0.81
C GLU A 105 -19.64 4.73 0.71
N SER A 106 -19.51 5.95 1.27
CA SER A 106 -19.63 6.20 2.71
C SER A 106 -21.11 6.17 3.14
N PRO A 107 -21.62 5.10 3.77
CA PRO A 107 -23.01 5.02 4.20
C PRO A 107 -23.09 5.55 5.62
N SER A 108 -22.94 6.86 5.81
CA SER A 108 -23.31 7.55 7.05
C SER A 108 -23.19 9.06 6.88
N MET A 109 -24.14 9.65 6.14
CA MET A 109 -24.64 11.02 6.38
C MET A 109 -25.88 11.27 5.53
N GLN A 110 -26.83 10.34 5.58
CA GLN A 110 -28.21 10.56 5.14
C GLN A 110 -29.17 10.03 6.21
N GLU A 111 -29.10 10.63 7.39
CA GLU A 111 -30.32 10.90 8.14
C GLU A 111 -30.30 12.40 8.46
N GLU A 112 -30.82 13.13 7.47
CA GLU A 112 -31.32 14.48 7.63
C GLU A 112 -32.47 14.48 8.64
N LYS A 113 -32.44 15.49 9.50
CA LYS A 113 -33.59 16.35 9.80
C LYS A 113 -34.98 15.74 9.55
N SER A 114 -35.64 15.37 10.62
CA SER A 114 -37.05 15.72 10.86
C SER A 114 -37.31 15.85 12.34
#